data_AF-A0A359CAQ0-F1
#
_entry.id   AF-A0A359CAQ0-F1
#
_cell.length_a   1.000
_cell.length_b   1.000
_cell.length_c   1.000
_cell.angle_alpha   90.00
_cell.angle_beta   90.00
_cell.angle_gamma   90.00
#
_symmetry.space_group_name_H-M   'P 1'
#
loop_
_entity.id
_entity.type
_entity.pdbx_description
1 polymer ?
#
loop_
_entity_poly.entity_id
_entity_poly.type
_entity_poly.pdbx_seq_one_letter_code
_entity_poly.pdbx_strand_id
1 'polypeptide(L)'
;MRSAAQADLAKYERALNRFFQIPASQRKTRDREKILKVLGLENPQEFLSMHIPLWEVRIDELLDPSCTDMLPISISHSYVNWVRGAIRLMPDGARVKILSSKLRTTGLKKAIFQLLSRMTAAPPRDFEVTDVQLVEKVHKDTLLTVRDPGGKTYSLYLSRFGCLGEYIHGGLPGLVGLPVLPVVHHMTPQGEEILLKPKEEGVNIFLDDGVTASRILREWSWWVEGVARQDALGDCIGTVLRYGHYVATPGKKVIMIDNIELFHLDETDVRIFEPIHDFLPRKVFPNDPNRREDLEGKMKTAYDKAYRDQMRIIVREWGEIERYLIQMRRHIRTYTGDVFEKVLANIKARVFGKR
;
A
#
# COMPACT_ATOMS: atom_id res chain seq x y z
N MET A 1 21.24 27.80 2.15
CA MET A 1 21.21 27.69 3.63
C MET A 1 20.60 26.35 3.98
N ARG A 2 21.23 25.55 4.85
CA ARG A 2 20.60 24.32 5.36
C ARG A 2 19.48 24.71 6.31
N SER A 3 18.29 24.12 6.17
CA SER A 3 17.20 24.35 7.12
C SER A 3 17.57 23.80 8.50
N ALA A 4 16.96 24.32 9.58
CA ALA A 4 17.20 23.81 10.94
C ALA A 4 16.95 22.28 11.03
N ALA A 5 15.94 21.78 10.34
CA ALA A 5 15.65 20.34 10.23
C ALA A 5 16.80 19.54 9.60
N GLN A 6 17.47 20.06 8.56
CA GLN A 6 18.63 19.41 7.96
C GLN A 6 19.85 19.40 8.88
N ALA A 7 20.05 20.45 9.68
CA ALA A 7 21.12 20.50 10.67
C ALA A 7 20.89 19.48 11.80
N ASP A 8 19.64 19.34 12.26
CA ASP A 8 19.25 18.36 13.26
C ASP A 8 19.37 16.93 12.75
N LEU A 9 18.96 16.66 11.51
CA LEU A 9 19.15 15.35 10.88
C LEU A 9 20.65 14.99 10.79
N ALA A 10 21.49 15.91 10.34
CA ALA A 10 22.94 15.67 10.27
C ALA A 10 23.59 15.46 11.65
N LYS A 11 23.07 16.10 12.71
CA LYS A 11 23.48 15.84 14.09
C LYS A 11 23.08 14.42 14.51
N TYR A 12 21.87 13.99 14.20
CA TYR A 12 21.40 12.64 14.46
C TYR A 12 22.20 11.59 13.69
N GLU A 13 22.42 11.75 12.39
CA GLU A 13 23.20 10.80 11.57
C GLU A 13 24.63 10.61 12.09
N ARG A 14 25.28 11.68 12.57
CA ARG A 14 26.61 11.57 13.22
C ARG A 14 26.56 10.80 14.53
N ALA A 15 25.50 10.95 15.31
CA ALA A 15 25.31 10.16 16.52
C ALA A 15 25.02 8.69 16.18
N LEU A 16 24.20 8.45 15.16
CA LEU A 16 23.83 7.13 14.66
C LEU A 16 25.06 6.36 14.17
N ASN A 17 25.91 6.99 13.35
CA ASN A 17 27.14 6.37 12.87
C ASN A 17 28.06 5.93 14.02
N ARG A 18 28.19 6.75 15.07
CA ARG A 18 28.96 6.38 16.28
C ARG A 18 28.33 5.23 17.06
N PHE A 19 26.99 5.19 17.12
CA PHE A 19 26.27 4.10 17.77
C PHE A 19 26.50 2.77 17.06
N PHE A 20 26.44 2.74 15.72
CA PHE A 20 26.65 1.52 14.93
C PHE A 20 28.12 1.08 14.79
N GLN A 21 29.10 1.93 15.15
CA GLN A 21 30.50 1.53 15.31
C GLN A 21 30.73 0.60 16.52
N ILE A 22 29.80 0.59 17.48
CA ILE A 22 29.84 -0.34 18.62
C ILE A 22 29.24 -1.68 18.15
N PRO A 23 29.96 -2.80 18.30
CA PRO A 23 29.42 -4.13 17.99
C PRO A 23 28.11 -4.40 18.73
N ALA A 24 27.15 -5.06 18.09
CA ALA A 24 25.80 -5.26 18.65
C ALA A 24 25.83 -5.91 20.04
N SER A 25 26.70 -6.90 20.27
CA SER A 25 26.89 -7.58 21.55
C SER A 25 27.48 -6.70 22.66
N GLN A 26 28.04 -5.53 22.32
CA GLN A 26 28.70 -4.61 23.25
C GLN A 26 27.89 -3.33 23.50
N ARG A 27 26.80 -3.10 22.75
CA ARG A 27 25.95 -1.91 22.90
C ARG A 27 25.21 -1.96 24.24
N LYS A 28 25.45 -0.96 25.08
CA LYS A 28 24.85 -0.86 26.42
C LYS A 28 23.59 0.00 26.37
N THR A 29 22.71 -0.16 27.35
CA THR A 29 21.52 0.68 27.56
C THR A 29 21.87 2.18 27.54
N ARG A 30 23.00 2.58 28.14
CA ARG A 30 23.49 3.98 28.13
C ARG A 30 23.78 4.52 26.73
N ASP A 31 24.16 3.68 25.78
CA ASP A 31 24.40 4.10 24.39
C ASP A 31 23.07 4.34 23.66
N ARG A 32 22.08 3.48 23.92
CA ARG A 32 20.70 3.64 23.45
C ARG A 32 20.04 4.89 24.02
N GLU A 33 20.19 5.14 25.31
CA GLU A 33 19.71 6.38 25.95
C GLU A 33 20.26 7.63 25.25
N LYS A 34 21.57 7.66 24.94
CA LYS A 34 22.20 8.80 24.26
C LYS A 34 21.58 9.07 22.89
N ILE A 35 21.40 8.04 22.06
CA ILE A 35 20.84 8.23 20.71
C ILE A 35 19.35 8.61 20.77
N LEU A 36 18.58 8.05 21.71
CA LEU A 36 17.18 8.41 21.94
C LEU A 36 17.03 9.87 22.43
N LYS A 37 17.95 10.38 23.27
CA LYS A 37 18.01 11.81 23.64
C LYS A 37 18.26 12.70 22.42
N VAL A 38 19.15 12.29 21.52
CA VAL A 38 19.42 13.05 20.28
C VAL A 38 18.19 13.08 19.35
N LEU A 39 17.39 12.01 19.35
CA LEU A 39 16.11 11.98 18.64
C LEU A 39 15.07 12.91 19.24
N GLY A 40 15.20 13.25 20.52
CA GLY A 40 14.32 14.18 21.24
C GLY A 40 13.34 13.49 22.19
N LEU A 41 13.58 12.23 22.58
CA LEU A 41 12.78 11.58 23.61
C LEU A 41 13.08 12.20 24.97
N GLU A 42 12.03 12.64 25.67
CA GLU A 42 12.13 13.27 27.00
C GLU A 42 12.56 12.28 28.07
N ASN A 43 11.96 11.08 28.10
CA ASN A 43 12.26 10.00 29.04
C ASN A 43 12.78 8.72 28.35
N PRO A 44 14.02 8.68 27.85
CA PRO A 44 14.59 7.50 27.19
C PRO A 44 14.63 6.26 28.06
N GLN A 45 14.81 6.41 29.37
CA GLN A 45 14.87 5.29 30.31
C GLN A 45 13.54 4.57 30.42
N GLU A 46 12.46 5.33 30.57
CA GLU A 46 11.09 4.81 30.57
C GLU A 46 10.81 4.07 29.26
N PHE A 47 11.15 4.70 28.13
CA PHE A 47 11.02 4.08 26.81
C PHE A 47 11.80 2.77 26.69
N LEU A 48 13.04 2.70 27.17
CA LEU A 48 13.86 1.48 27.14
C LEU A 48 13.37 0.40 28.11
N SER A 49 12.68 0.79 29.19
CA SER A 49 12.16 -0.12 30.22
C SER A 49 10.81 -0.76 29.89
N MET A 50 10.20 -0.41 28.74
CA MET A 50 8.93 -1.00 28.30
C MET A 50 9.01 -2.54 28.28
N HIS A 51 7.97 -3.20 28.81
CA HIS A 51 7.87 -4.66 28.90
C HIS A 51 7.56 -5.31 27.55
N ILE A 52 8.44 -5.10 26.58
CA ILE A 52 8.40 -5.69 25.24
C ILE A 52 9.60 -6.66 25.13
N PRO A 53 9.40 -7.94 24.74
CA PRO A 53 10.51 -8.87 24.61
C PRO A 53 11.55 -8.38 23.61
N LEU A 54 12.83 -8.47 24.01
CA LEU A 54 13.99 -8.06 23.21
C LEU A 54 13.93 -6.58 22.75
N TRP A 55 13.28 -5.71 23.53
CA TRP A 55 13.01 -4.33 23.12
C TRP A 55 14.25 -3.54 22.70
N GLU A 56 15.35 -3.67 23.44
CA GLU A 56 16.61 -3.01 23.09
C GLU A 56 17.14 -3.43 21.70
N VAL A 57 16.96 -4.70 21.32
CA VAL A 57 17.33 -5.20 19.98
C VAL A 57 16.40 -4.61 18.92
N ARG A 58 15.09 -4.52 19.21
CA ARG A 58 14.12 -3.89 18.31
C ARG A 58 14.40 -2.41 18.10
N ILE A 59 14.89 -1.72 19.11
CA ILE A 59 15.35 -0.33 18.98
C ILE A 59 16.56 -0.26 18.05
N ASP A 60 17.55 -1.15 18.19
CA ASP A 60 18.69 -1.20 17.28
C ASP A 60 18.24 -1.41 15.82
N GLU A 61 17.30 -2.34 15.58
CA GLU A 61 16.70 -2.59 14.26
C GLU A 61 15.95 -1.37 13.72
N LEU A 62 15.14 -0.70 14.57
CA LEU A 62 14.46 0.54 14.18
C LEU A 62 15.45 1.64 13.77
N LEU A 63 16.58 1.74 14.47
CA LEU A 63 17.59 2.76 14.23
C LEU A 63 18.52 2.43 13.06
N ASP A 64 18.58 1.17 12.61
CA ASP A 64 19.51 0.72 11.57
C ASP A 64 19.25 1.47 10.24
N PRO A 65 20.20 2.29 9.74
CA PRO A 65 20.01 3.03 8.51
C PRO A 65 20.01 2.13 7.26
N SER A 66 20.42 0.87 7.38
CA SER A 66 20.54 -0.08 6.28
C SER A 66 19.24 -0.82 5.96
N CYS A 67 18.25 -0.79 6.86
CA CYS A 67 16.91 -1.32 6.63
C CYS A 67 15.87 -0.20 6.46
N THR A 68 14.70 -0.55 5.96
CA THR A 68 13.57 0.38 5.78
C THR A 68 12.53 0.33 6.90
N ASP A 69 12.80 -0.48 7.91
CA ASP A 69 11.86 -0.80 8.97
C ASP A 69 11.57 0.40 9.86
N MET A 70 10.30 0.76 9.89
CA MET A 70 9.71 1.63 10.92
C MET A 70 8.89 0.81 11.94
N LEU A 71 8.75 -0.50 11.71
CA LEU A 71 8.14 -1.47 12.60
C LEU A 71 9.07 -2.70 12.66
N PRO A 72 10.04 -2.73 13.61
CA PRO A 72 11.12 -3.72 13.69
C PRO A 72 10.62 -5.05 14.27
N ILE A 73 9.52 -5.57 13.76
CA ILE A 73 8.94 -6.85 14.18
C ILE A 73 8.04 -7.38 13.07
N SER A 74 7.97 -8.70 12.92
CA SER A 74 7.03 -9.32 11.98
C SER A 74 5.60 -8.90 12.30
N ILE A 75 4.80 -8.64 11.26
CA ILE A 75 3.38 -8.32 11.38
C ILE A 75 2.57 -9.45 12.04
N SER A 76 3.06 -10.69 11.95
CA SER A 76 2.43 -11.87 12.56
C SER A 76 2.78 -12.07 14.04
N HIS A 77 3.69 -11.26 14.59
CA HIS A 77 4.14 -11.44 15.97
C HIS A 77 3.09 -10.91 16.97
N SER A 78 2.88 -11.65 18.06
CA SER A 78 1.97 -11.29 19.16
C SER A 78 2.20 -9.88 19.76
N TYR A 79 3.44 -9.36 19.74
CA TYR A 79 3.77 -8.05 20.30
C TYR A 79 3.74 -6.91 19.27
N VAL A 80 3.32 -7.16 18.03
CA VAL A 80 3.33 -6.17 16.94
C VAL A 80 2.58 -4.88 17.31
N ASN A 81 1.44 -5.00 18.00
CA ASN A 81 0.65 -3.83 18.40
C ASN A 81 1.30 -3.05 19.56
N TRP A 82 2.00 -3.73 20.46
CA TRP A 82 2.77 -3.11 21.54
C TRP A 82 3.97 -2.34 21.00
N VAL A 83 4.75 -2.96 20.10
CA VAL A 83 5.88 -2.30 19.41
C VAL A 83 5.38 -1.10 18.62
N ARG A 84 4.28 -1.24 17.87
CA ARG A 84 3.68 -0.12 17.12
C ARG A 84 3.27 1.00 18.07
N GLY A 85 2.60 0.67 19.16
CA GLY A 85 2.18 1.63 20.19
C GLY A 85 3.38 2.39 20.77
N ALA A 86 4.45 1.68 21.14
CA ALA A 86 5.69 2.28 21.62
C ALA A 86 6.29 3.26 20.61
N ILE A 87 6.40 2.89 19.34
CA ILE A 87 6.95 3.77 18.29
C ILE A 87 6.04 4.98 18.03
N ARG A 88 4.72 4.82 18.15
CA ARG A 88 3.74 5.93 18.08
C ARG A 88 3.88 6.91 19.25
N LEU A 89 4.36 6.48 20.42
CA LEU A 89 4.63 7.36 21.57
C LEU A 89 5.90 8.21 21.40
N MET A 90 6.79 7.87 20.46
CA MET A 90 7.93 8.75 20.15
C MET A 90 7.43 10.11 19.63
N PRO A 91 8.20 11.20 19.80
CA PRO A 91 7.89 12.47 19.16
C PRO A 91 7.85 12.34 17.62
N ASP A 92 6.98 13.10 16.94
CA ASP A 92 6.88 13.08 15.47
C ASP A 92 8.24 13.33 14.80
N GLY A 93 8.98 14.32 15.31
CA GLY A 93 10.32 14.66 14.82
C GLY A 93 11.34 13.52 14.97
N ALA A 94 11.16 12.61 15.93
CA ALA A 94 12.01 11.44 16.08
C ALA A 94 11.75 10.43 14.94
N ARG A 95 10.48 10.11 14.65
CA ARG A 95 10.11 9.20 13.55
C ARG A 95 10.57 9.72 12.19
N VAL A 96 10.41 11.03 11.97
CA VAL A 96 10.90 11.71 10.76
C VAL A 96 12.41 11.57 10.61
N LYS A 97 13.19 11.81 11.67
CA LYS A 97 14.66 11.64 11.66
C LYS A 97 15.08 10.20 11.36
N ILE A 98 14.42 9.22 11.99
CA ILE A 98 14.71 7.79 11.78
C ILE A 98 14.49 7.43 10.31
N LEU A 99 13.30 7.67 9.76
CA LEU A 99 13.02 7.34 8.36
C LEU A 99 13.94 8.12 7.40
N SER A 100 14.17 9.40 7.66
CA SER A 100 15.04 10.25 6.83
C SER A 100 16.47 9.70 6.75
N SER A 101 17.04 9.21 7.86
CA SER A 101 18.39 8.62 7.86
C SER A 101 18.51 7.32 7.04
N LYS A 102 17.39 6.61 6.83
CA LYS A 102 17.35 5.37 6.04
C LYS A 102 17.32 5.66 4.53
N LEU A 103 16.86 6.84 4.11
CA LEU A 103 16.53 7.13 2.70
C LEU A 103 17.69 6.93 1.72
N ARG A 104 18.90 7.34 2.10
CA ARG A 104 20.07 7.29 1.21
C ARG A 104 20.61 5.86 1.11
N THR A 105 20.85 5.22 2.25
CA THR A 105 21.49 3.89 2.33
C THR A 105 20.64 2.80 1.70
N THR A 106 19.32 2.89 1.83
CA THR A 106 18.37 1.91 1.31
C THR A 106 17.98 2.15 -0.15
N GLY A 107 18.35 3.31 -0.72
CA GLY A 107 17.90 3.73 -2.05
C GLY A 107 16.48 4.28 -2.11
N LEU A 108 15.74 4.32 -0.99
CA LEU A 108 14.37 4.82 -0.92
C LEU A 108 14.22 6.25 -1.47
N LYS A 109 15.24 7.12 -1.31
CA LYS A 109 15.17 8.49 -1.86
C LYS A 109 14.89 8.46 -3.37
N LYS A 110 15.56 7.58 -4.11
CA LYS A 110 15.38 7.43 -5.56
C LYS A 110 13.99 6.86 -5.90
N ALA A 111 13.53 5.86 -5.13
CA ALA A 111 12.23 5.24 -5.35
C ALA A 111 11.07 6.22 -5.10
N ILE A 112 11.18 7.06 -4.05
CA ILE A 112 10.20 8.14 -3.79
C ILE A 112 10.19 9.15 -4.94
N PHE A 113 11.36 9.59 -5.45
CA PHE A 113 11.39 10.47 -6.63
C PHE A 113 10.73 9.85 -7.86
N GLN A 114 10.98 8.56 -8.11
CA GLN A 114 10.32 7.85 -9.21
C GLN A 114 8.81 7.86 -9.04
N LEU A 115 8.30 7.65 -7.82
CA LEU A 115 6.87 7.71 -7.56
C LEU A 115 6.31 9.13 -7.76
N LEU A 116 6.97 10.15 -7.20
CA LEU A 116 6.56 11.55 -7.37
C LEU A 116 6.53 11.96 -8.85
N SER A 117 7.46 11.43 -9.66
CA SER A 117 7.49 11.66 -11.11
C SER A 117 6.34 10.99 -11.87
N ARG A 118 5.78 9.90 -11.33
CA ARG A 118 4.58 9.27 -11.88
C ARG A 118 3.29 9.97 -11.43
N MET A 119 3.32 10.63 -10.27
CA MET A 119 2.18 11.34 -9.69
C MET A 119 2.01 12.77 -10.21
N THR A 120 3.10 13.39 -10.69
CA THR A 120 3.13 14.83 -10.99
C THR A 120 3.65 15.10 -12.39
N ALA A 121 3.06 16.09 -13.06
CA ALA A 121 3.53 16.53 -14.38
C ALA A 121 4.91 17.23 -14.30
N ALA A 122 5.22 17.85 -13.15
CA ALA A 122 6.49 18.51 -12.87
C ALA A 122 7.12 17.86 -11.63
N PRO A 123 7.95 16.80 -11.80
CA PRO A 123 8.56 16.12 -10.68
C PRO A 123 9.43 17.07 -9.84
N PRO A 124 9.34 16.99 -8.50
CA PRO A 124 10.15 17.83 -7.65
C PRO A 124 11.63 17.42 -7.71
N ARG A 125 12.53 18.40 -7.68
CA ARG A 125 13.99 18.17 -7.71
C ARG A 125 14.54 17.65 -6.39
N ASP A 126 13.86 17.96 -5.28
CA ASP A 126 14.17 17.44 -3.96
C ASP A 126 12.88 17.23 -3.16
N PHE A 127 12.99 16.58 -2.01
CA PHE A 127 11.91 16.55 -1.01
C PHE A 127 12.50 16.38 0.40
N GLU A 128 11.72 16.77 1.39
CA GLU A 128 11.95 16.42 2.79
C GLU A 128 10.80 15.55 3.31
N VAL A 129 11.10 14.62 4.21
CA VAL A 129 10.05 13.91 4.97
C VAL A 129 9.61 14.82 6.10
N THR A 130 8.30 15.05 6.23
CA THR A 130 7.74 15.97 7.22
C THR A 130 6.90 15.26 8.27
N ASP A 131 6.44 14.05 7.98
CA ASP A 131 5.63 13.26 8.90
C ASP A 131 5.80 11.76 8.59
N VAL A 132 5.70 10.92 9.63
CA VAL A 132 5.80 9.46 9.54
C VAL A 132 4.86 8.83 10.56
N GLN A 133 3.93 8.02 10.06
CA GLN A 133 2.91 7.35 10.86
C GLN A 133 2.92 5.84 10.57
N LEU A 134 2.89 5.04 11.63
CA LEU A 134 2.58 3.62 11.51
C LEU A 134 1.07 3.46 11.48
N VAL A 135 0.47 3.19 10.31
CA VAL A 135 -1.00 3.16 10.17
C VAL A 135 -1.59 1.82 10.60
N GLU A 136 -2.84 1.87 11.05
CA GLU A 136 -3.60 0.69 11.44
C GLU A 136 -4.38 0.12 10.26
N LYS A 137 -3.65 -0.31 9.23
CA LYS A 137 -4.20 -1.08 8.11
C LYS A 137 -3.98 -2.58 8.32
N VAL A 138 -4.45 -3.44 7.42
CA VAL A 138 -4.14 -4.89 7.45
C VAL A 138 -2.65 -5.10 7.18
N HIS A 139 -2.11 -4.38 6.18
CA HIS A 139 -0.73 -4.52 5.70
C HIS A 139 0.33 -3.84 6.57
N LYS A 140 -0.10 -3.13 7.63
CA LYS A 140 0.75 -2.41 8.60
C LYS A 140 1.76 -1.46 7.94
N ASP A 141 1.34 -0.81 6.86
CA ASP A 141 2.16 0.13 6.11
C ASP A 141 2.68 1.28 6.98
N THR A 142 3.79 1.86 6.54
CA THR A 142 4.25 3.15 7.02
C THR A 142 3.72 4.24 6.10
N LEU A 143 2.89 5.15 6.62
CA LEU A 143 2.49 6.36 5.93
C LEU A 143 3.55 7.42 6.17
N LEU A 144 4.13 7.96 5.10
CA LEU A 144 5.03 9.11 5.17
C LEU A 144 4.44 10.29 4.39
N THR A 145 4.66 11.50 4.89
CA THR A 145 4.37 12.71 4.14
C THR A 145 5.69 13.33 3.72
N VAL A 146 5.82 13.63 2.43
CA VAL A 146 6.95 14.35 1.86
C VAL A 146 6.52 15.73 1.39
N ARG A 147 7.39 16.72 1.55
CA ARG A 147 7.19 18.08 1.08
C ARG A 147 8.25 18.44 0.04
N ASP A 148 7.82 18.99 -1.08
CA ASP A 148 8.74 19.51 -2.09
C ASP A 148 9.25 20.92 -1.76
N PRO A 149 10.30 21.43 -2.45
CA PRO A 149 10.80 22.79 -2.24
C PRO A 149 9.78 23.91 -2.50
N GLY A 150 8.71 23.63 -3.25
CA GLY A 150 7.60 24.56 -3.49
C GLY A 150 6.57 24.56 -2.36
N GLY A 151 6.74 23.72 -1.33
CA GLY A 151 5.85 23.62 -0.17
C GLY A 151 4.70 22.62 -0.35
N LYS A 152 4.58 21.96 -1.51
CA LYS A 152 3.49 21.00 -1.76
C LYS A 152 3.81 19.67 -1.08
N THR A 153 2.80 19.11 -0.44
CA THR A 153 2.90 17.87 0.34
C THR A 153 2.26 16.69 -0.39
N TYR A 154 2.85 15.52 -0.23
CA TYR A 154 2.36 14.26 -0.78
C TYR A 154 2.42 13.19 0.30
N SER A 155 1.31 12.49 0.51
CA SER A 155 1.24 11.36 1.45
C SER A 155 1.42 10.06 0.68
N LEU A 156 2.35 9.22 1.12
CA LEU A 156 2.77 7.99 0.44
C LEU A 156 2.78 6.83 1.44
N TYR A 157 2.31 5.67 1.02
CA TYR A 157 2.52 4.42 1.73
C TYR A 157 3.84 3.79 1.32
N LEU A 158 4.59 3.32 2.32
CA LEU A 158 5.68 2.38 2.20
C LEU A 158 5.18 1.04 2.78
N SER A 159 4.97 0.08 1.88
CA SER A 159 4.56 -1.28 2.22
C SER A 159 5.70 -2.26 2.03
N ARG A 160 5.67 -3.33 2.82
CA ARG A 160 6.56 -4.50 2.70
C ARG A 160 5.77 -5.79 2.47
N PHE A 161 4.47 -5.67 2.23
CA PHE A 161 3.56 -6.81 2.14
C PHE A 161 3.00 -6.91 0.73
N GLY A 162 3.10 -8.09 0.12
CA GLY A 162 2.57 -8.34 -1.23
C GLY A 162 3.15 -7.45 -2.33
N CYS A 163 4.39 -6.95 -2.16
CA CYS A 163 4.99 -5.92 -3.02
C CYS A 163 4.96 -6.29 -4.51
N LEU A 164 5.38 -7.52 -4.86
CA LEU A 164 5.39 -7.96 -6.25
C LEU A 164 3.99 -8.11 -6.83
N GLY A 165 3.03 -8.63 -6.04
CA GLY A 165 1.65 -8.77 -6.47
C GLY A 165 1.05 -7.42 -6.86
N GLU A 166 1.13 -6.45 -5.96
CA GLU A 166 0.57 -5.12 -6.23
C GLU A 166 1.35 -4.38 -7.34
N TYR A 167 2.66 -4.59 -7.47
CA TYR A 167 3.44 -4.05 -8.58
C TYR A 167 3.00 -4.62 -9.94
N ILE A 168 2.83 -5.95 -10.03
CA ILE A 168 2.34 -6.61 -11.24
C ILE A 168 0.94 -6.12 -11.57
N HIS A 169 0.05 -6.06 -10.58
CA HIS A 169 -1.31 -5.53 -10.77
C HIS A 169 -1.28 -4.07 -11.24
N GLY A 170 -0.45 -3.22 -10.65
CA GLY A 170 -0.41 -1.78 -10.90
C GLY A 170 -0.20 -1.37 -12.37
N GLY A 171 0.43 -2.22 -13.19
CA GLY A 171 0.60 -1.97 -14.62
C GLY A 171 -0.54 -2.45 -15.52
N LEU A 172 -1.48 -3.27 -15.02
CA LEU A 172 -2.53 -3.88 -15.84
C LEU A 172 -3.72 -2.95 -16.13
N PRO A 173 -4.30 -2.23 -15.15
CA PRO A 173 -5.48 -1.39 -15.38
C PRO A 173 -5.32 -0.38 -16.52
N GLY A 174 -4.14 0.27 -16.60
CA GLY A 174 -3.87 1.28 -17.63
C GLY A 174 -3.95 0.74 -19.06
N LEU A 175 -3.60 -0.53 -19.27
CA LEU A 175 -3.65 -1.19 -20.59
C LEU A 175 -5.08 -1.35 -21.12
N VAL A 176 -6.06 -1.35 -20.22
CA VAL A 176 -7.48 -1.55 -20.53
C VAL A 176 -8.34 -0.34 -20.20
N GLY A 177 -7.71 0.84 -20.06
CA GLY A 177 -8.39 2.12 -19.83
C GLY A 177 -8.97 2.29 -18.42
N LEU A 178 -8.53 1.48 -17.46
CA LEU A 178 -8.98 1.56 -16.07
C LEU A 178 -8.09 2.48 -15.23
N PRO A 179 -8.68 3.22 -14.28
CA PRO A 179 -7.92 4.06 -13.37
C PRO A 179 -7.14 3.20 -12.37
N VAL A 180 -5.93 3.65 -12.04
CA VAL A 180 -5.04 2.99 -11.07
C VAL A 180 -4.10 4.04 -10.47
N LEU A 181 -3.66 3.78 -9.24
CA LEU A 181 -2.62 4.60 -8.61
C LEU A 181 -1.24 4.13 -9.09
N PRO A 182 -0.30 5.06 -9.37
CA PRO A 182 1.05 4.66 -9.70
C PRO A 182 1.69 3.98 -8.48
N VAL A 183 2.41 2.89 -8.74
CA VAL A 183 3.18 2.17 -7.74
C VAL A 183 4.65 2.10 -8.15
N VAL A 184 5.57 2.01 -7.20
CA VAL A 184 7.00 1.77 -7.44
C VAL A 184 7.44 0.60 -6.59
N HIS A 185 7.88 -0.47 -7.24
CA HIS A 185 8.57 -1.57 -6.59
C HIS A 185 10.06 -1.23 -6.46
N HIS A 186 10.60 -1.42 -5.27
CA HIS A 186 11.99 -1.13 -4.94
C HIS A 186 12.58 -2.27 -4.11
N MET A 187 13.81 -2.66 -4.43
CA MET A 187 14.57 -3.63 -3.65
C MET A 187 15.77 -2.93 -3.05
N THR A 188 15.94 -3.04 -1.73
CA THR A 188 17.09 -2.43 -1.03
C THR A 188 18.37 -3.20 -1.37
N PRO A 189 19.56 -2.62 -1.13
CA PRO A 189 20.83 -3.35 -1.26
C PRO A 189 20.92 -4.64 -0.42
N GLN A 190 20.13 -4.72 0.65
CA GLN A 190 20.03 -5.84 1.58
C GLN A 190 19.02 -6.90 1.10
N GLY A 191 18.30 -6.64 0.01
CA GLY A 191 17.29 -7.55 -0.56
C GLY A 191 15.89 -7.37 0.03
N GLU A 192 15.62 -6.31 0.78
CA GLU A 192 14.26 -6.02 1.27
C GLU A 192 13.38 -5.54 0.11
N GLU A 193 12.22 -6.18 -0.08
CA GLU A 193 11.22 -5.78 -1.07
C GLU A 193 10.26 -4.74 -0.49
N ILE A 194 10.07 -3.66 -1.24
CA ILE A 194 9.28 -2.51 -0.83
C ILE A 194 8.38 -2.09 -1.98
N LEU A 195 7.16 -1.70 -1.63
CA LEU A 195 6.26 -1.02 -2.53
C LEU A 195 5.96 0.38 -2.02
N LEU A 196 6.15 1.37 -2.88
CA LEU A 196 5.71 2.73 -2.66
C LEU A 196 4.46 3.03 -3.50
N LYS A 197 3.45 3.64 -2.88
CA LYS A 197 2.23 4.09 -3.56
C LYS A 197 1.68 5.35 -2.91
N PRO A 198 0.93 6.21 -3.62
CA PRO A 198 0.28 7.35 -3.00
C PRO A 198 -0.78 6.88 -2.02
N LYS A 199 -1.03 7.68 -0.98
CA LYS A 199 -2.23 7.53 -0.17
C LYS A 199 -3.45 7.75 -1.05
N GLU A 200 -4.44 6.87 -0.93
CA GLU A 200 -5.65 6.97 -1.73
C GLU A 200 -6.43 8.25 -1.37
N GLU A 201 -6.91 8.96 -2.39
CA GLU A 201 -7.86 10.06 -2.23
C GLU A 201 -9.27 9.58 -2.56
N GLY A 202 -10.19 9.69 -1.61
CA GLY A 202 -11.58 9.29 -1.80
C GLY A 202 -12.16 8.58 -0.60
N VAL A 203 -13.20 7.80 -0.84
CA VAL A 203 -13.84 6.96 0.18
C VAL A 203 -13.76 5.49 -0.19
N ASN A 204 -13.46 4.65 0.79
CA ASN A 204 -13.61 3.21 0.66
C ASN A 204 -15.09 2.86 0.60
N ILE A 205 -15.54 2.28 -0.51
CA ILE A 205 -16.97 2.05 -0.79
C ILE A 205 -17.63 1.13 0.26
N PHE A 206 -16.86 0.20 0.82
CA PHE A 206 -17.36 -0.80 1.76
C PHE A 206 -17.11 -0.41 3.21
N LEU A 207 -15.90 0.10 3.51
CA LEU A 207 -15.41 0.23 4.88
C LEU A 207 -15.58 1.62 5.49
N ASP A 208 -15.77 2.68 4.69
CA ASP A 208 -15.86 4.03 5.25
C ASP A 208 -17.27 4.36 5.75
N ASP A 209 -17.35 4.92 6.96
CA ASP A 209 -18.58 5.43 7.57
C ASP A 209 -19.20 6.59 6.76
N GLY A 210 -18.39 7.29 5.96
CA GLY A 210 -18.84 8.34 5.04
C GLY A 210 -19.69 7.86 3.87
N VAL A 211 -19.88 6.54 3.71
CA VAL A 211 -20.74 5.92 2.70
C VAL A 211 -22.14 5.69 3.29
N THR A 212 -22.92 6.76 3.34
CA THR A 212 -24.29 6.77 3.90
C THR A 212 -25.34 6.34 2.86
N ALA A 213 -26.53 5.93 3.33
CA ALA A 213 -27.64 5.54 2.45
C ALA A 213 -28.02 6.62 1.43
N SER A 214 -28.09 7.89 1.84
CA SER A 214 -28.41 9.02 0.96
C SER A 214 -27.34 9.24 -0.11
N ARG A 215 -26.06 9.06 0.24
CA ARG A 215 -24.96 9.15 -0.72
C ARG A 215 -25.00 8.00 -1.71
N ILE A 216 -25.23 6.78 -1.25
CA ILE A 216 -25.37 5.60 -2.13
C ILE A 216 -26.48 5.85 -3.14
N LEU A 217 -27.67 6.27 -2.72
CA LEU A 217 -28.80 6.54 -3.63
C LEU A 217 -28.47 7.58 -4.72
N ARG A 218 -27.58 8.53 -4.43
CA ARG A 218 -27.13 9.56 -5.38
C ARG A 218 -25.98 9.08 -6.29
N GLU A 219 -25.07 8.26 -5.78
CA GLU A 219 -23.78 7.98 -6.42
C GLU A 219 -23.63 6.53 -6.90
N TRP A 220 -24.54 5.63 -6.58
CA TRP A 220 -24.35 4.19 -6.80
C TRP A 220 -24.03 3.82 -8.25
N SER A 221 -24.59 4.51 -9.24
CA SER A 221 -24.46 4.12 -10.65
C SER A 221 -23.01 4.03 -11.10
N TRP A 222 -22.23 5.10 -10.89
CA TRP A 222 -20.83 5.13 -11.30
C TRP A 222 -19.92 4.32 -10.34
N TRP A 223 -20.33 4.09 -9.09
CA TRP A 223 -19.63 3.16 -8.19
C TRP A 223 -19.74 1.72 -8.68
N VAL A 224 -20.97 1.28 -8.95
CA VAL A 224 -21.26 -0.08 -9.40
C VAL A 224 -20.62 -0.35 -10.76
N GLU A 225 -20.75 0.57 -11.71
CA GLU A 225 -20.08 0.44 -13.01
C GLU A 225 -18.55 0.42 -12.86
N GLY A 226 -17.99 1.29 -12.02
CA GLY A 226 -16.55 1.35 -11.79
C GLY A 226 -16.01 0.07 -11.16
N VAL A 227 -16.68 -0.45 -10.14
CA VAL A 227 -16.35 -1.75 -9.52
C VAL A 227 -16.49 -2.89 -10.52
N ALA A 228 -17.57 -2.95 -11.29
CA ALA A 228 -17.76 -3.98 -12.32
C ALA A 228 -16.61 -4.05 -13.33
N ARG A 229 -16.09 -2.89 -13.74
CA ARG A 229 -14.95 -2.82 -14.66
C ARG A 229 -13.65 -3.32 -14.01
N GLN A 230 -13.40 -2.96 -12.75
CA GLN A 230 -12.25 -3.48 -12.01
C GLN A 230 -12.38 -5.00 -11.75
N ASP A 231 -13.57 -5.47 -11.39
CA ASP A 231 -13.88 -6.90 -11.20
C ASP A 231 -13.67 -7.71 -12.47
N ALA A 232 -13.99 -7.16 -13.65
CA ALA A 232 -13.71 -7.83 -14.94
C ALA A 232 -12.22 -8.11 -15.13
N LEU A 233 -11.36 -7.13 -14.83
CA LEU A 233 -9.90 -7.33 -14.86
C LEU A 233 -9.45 -8.29 -13.77
N GLY A 234 -9.93 -8.12 -12.54
CA GLY A 234 -9.61 -8.97 -11.40
C GLY A 234 -9.98 -10.44 -11.64
N ASP A 235 -11.10 -10.72 -12.30
CA ASP A 235 -11.51 -12.08 -12.66
C ASP A 235 -10.58 -12.74 -13.66
N CYS A 236 -10.10 -11.97 -14.65
CA CYS A 236 -9.16 -12.45 -15.65
C CYS A 236 -7.83 -12.81 -15.02
N ILE A 237 -7.33 -11.95 -14.13
CA ILE A 237 -6.02 -12.07 -13.51
C ILE A 237 -6.04 -12.98 -12.27
N GLY A 238 -7.21 -13.30 -11.71
CA GLY A 238 -7.36 -14.15 -10.54
C GLY A 238 -7.11 -13.41 -9.22
N THR A 239 -7.62 -12.19 -9.10
CA THR A 239 -7.54 -11.41 -7.85
C THR A 239 -8.55 -11.93 -6.82
N VAL A 240 -8.08 -12.21 -5.61
CA VAL A 240 -8.88 -12.79 -4.50
C VAL A 240 -9.54 -11.75 -3.61
N LEU A 241 -8.77 -10.72 -3.23
CA LEU A 241 -9.20 -9.71 -2.27
C LEU A 241 -9.92 -8.58 -3.00
N ARG A 242 -11.24 -8.48 -2.80
CA ARG A 242 -12.07 -7.47 -3.49
C ARG A 242 -12.97 -6.70 -2.54
N TYR A 243 -13.56 -7.38 -1.56
CA TYR A 243 -14.31 -6.70 -0.51
C TYR A 243 -13.40 -5.74 0.25
N GLY A 244 -13.78 -4.46 0.36
CA GLY A 244 -12.98 -3.44 1.05
C GLY A 244 -11.76 -2.91 0.27
N HIS A 245 -11.59 -3.28 -1.00
CA HIS A 245 -10.42 -2.90 -1.80
C HIS A 245 -10.76 -1.90 -2.93
N TYR A 246 -11.86 -1.15 -2.78
CA TYR A 246 -12.33 -0.19 -3.77
C TYR A 246 -12.47 1.22 -3.19
N VAL A 247 -11.79 2.18 -3.82
CA VAL A 247 -11.89 3.60 -3.46
C VAL A 247 -12.60 4.38 -4.56
N ALA A 248 -13.66 5.06 -4.17
CA ALA A 248 -14.37 6.04 -4.98
C ALA A 248 -13.71 7.42 -4.82
N THR A 249 -13.04 7.87 -5.88
CA THR A 249 -12.29 9.13 -5.90
C THR A 249 -13.19 10.35 -6.15
N PRO A 250 -12.78 11.58 -5.75
CA PRO A 250 -13.53 12.81 -6.04
C PRO A 250 -13.77 13.05 -7.53
N GLY A 251 -12.86 12.58 -8.39
CA GLY A 251 -12.96 12.68 -9.86
C GLY A 251 -13.91 11.67 -10.51
N LYS A 252 -14.82 11.04 -9.74
CA LYS A 252 -15.77 10.01 -10.19
C LYS A 252 -15.11 8.81 -10.88
N LYS A 253 -14.00 8.35 -10.31
CA LYS A 253 -13.31 7.11 -10.71
C LYS A 253 -13.30 6.13 -9.56
N VAL A 254 -13.45 4.84 -9.87
CA VAL A 254 -13.26 3.75 -8.90
C VAL A 254 -11.92 3.09 -9.17
N ILE A 255 -11.04 3.12 -8.18
CA ILE A 255 -9.75 2.44 -8.22
C ILE A 255 -9.80 1.22 -7.31
N MET A 256 -9.14 0.15 -7.74
CA MET A 256 -8.87 -1.01 -6.90
C MET A 256 -7.50 -0.83 -6.23
N ILE A 257 -7.41 -1.07 -4.93
CA ILE A 257 -6.22 -0.83 -4.11
C ILE A 257 -5.78 -2.12 -3.42
N ASP A 258 -4.54 -2.17 -2.92
CA ASP A 258 -4.10 -3.24 -2.01
C ASP A 258 -4.18 -4.67 -2.62
N ASN A 259 -3.97 -4.78 -3.94
CA ASN A 259 -4.07 -6.04 -4.69
C ASN A 259 -2.83 -6.93 -4.54
N ILE A 260 -2.77 -7.65 -3.43
CA ILE A 260 -1.61 -8.46 -3.04
C ILE A 260 -1.74 -9.95 -3.37
N GLU A 261 -2.94 -10.42 -3.70
CA GLU A 261 -3.28 -11.83 -4.00
C GLU A 261 -3.80 -11.94 -5.43
N LEU A 262 -2.94 -12.39 -6.34
CA LEU A 262 -3.17 -12.53 -7.77
C LEU A 262 -3.01 -13.98 -8.21
N PHE A 263 -3.53 -14.31 -9.39
CA PHE A 263 -3.39 -15.61 -10.04
C PHE A 263 -4.04 -16.77 -9.28
N HIS A 264 -5.03 -16.48 -8.44
CA HIS A 264 -5.94 -17.48 -7.88
C HIS A 264 -6.99 -17.84 -8.92
N LEU A 265 -6.55 -18.73 -9.80
CA LEU A 265 -7.22 -19.08 -11.04
C LEU A 265 -8.00 -20.38 -10.94
N ASP A 266 -7.98 -21.03 -9.78
CA ASP A 266 -8.77 -22.23 -9.52
C ASP A 266 -10.15 -21.85 -8.95
N GLU A 267 -11.13 -22.72 -9.16
CA GLU A 267 -12.50 -22.54 -8.63
C GLU A 267 -12.59 -22.86 -7.14
N THR A 268 -11.65 -23.65 -6.62
CA THR A 268 -11.54 -24.01 -5.20
C THR A 268 -10.89 -22.93 -4.35
N ASP A 269 -10.30 -21.91 -4.97
CA ASP A 269 -9.68 -20.80 -4.27
C ASP A 269 -10.73 -20.01 -3.49
N VAL A 270 -10.50 -19.85 -2.19
CA VAL A 270 -11.38 -19.05 -1.32
C VAL A 270 -11.31 -17.60 -1.77
N ARG A 271 -12.42 -17.06 -2.29
CA ARG A 271 -12.55 -15.64 -2.63
C ARG A 271 -13.33 -14.90 -1.58
N ILE A 272 -12.75 -13.84 -1.03
CA ILE A 272 -13.45 -12.92 -0.14
C ILE A 272 -14.09 -11.83 -1.00
N PHE A 273 -15.29 -12.14 -1.49
CA PHE A 273 -16.05 -11.29 -2.38
C PHE A 273 -17.49 -11.15 -1.88
N GLU A 274 -17.92 -9.91 -1.71
CA GLU A 274 -19.32 -9.56 -1.60
C GLU A 274 -19.65 -8.64 -2.78
N PRO A 275 -20.58 -9.02 -3.67
CA PRO A 275 -20.89 -8.20 -4.84
C PRO A 275 -21.41 -6.81 -4.41
N ILE A 276 -20.86 -5.75 -5.02
CA ILE A 276 -21.27 -4.37 -4.70
C ILE A 276 -22.78 -4.14 -4.88
N HIS A 277 -23.38 -4.79 -5.88
CA HIS A 277 -24.79 -4.67 -6.22
C HIS A 277 -25.71 -5.39 -5.22
N ASP A 278 -25.17 -6.22 -4.33
CA ASP A 278 -25.89 -6.88 -3.24
C ASP A 278 -25.60 -6.18 -1.89
N PHE A 279 -24.33 -5.82 -1.64
CA PHE A 279 -23.91 -5.09 -0.43
C PHE A 279 -24.61 -3.72 -0.28
N LEU A 280 -24.59 -2.88 -1.32
CA LEU A 280 -25.09 -1.52 -1.22
C LEU A 280 -26.61 -1.46 -0.96
N PRO A 281 -27.48 -2.23 -1.65
CA PRO A 281 -28.91 -2.27 -1.32
C PRO A 281 -29.19 -2.71 0.11
N ARG A 282 -28.45 -3.71 0.64
CA ARG A 282 -28.57 -4.13 2.05
C ARG A 282 -28.22 -3.00 3.01
N LYS A 283 -27.19 -2.21 2.70
CA LYS A 283 -26.80 -1.03 3.50
C LYS A 283 -27.83 0.11 3.43
N VAL A 284 -28.45 0.34 2.28
CA VAL A 284 -29.46 1.42 2.10
C VAL A 284 -30.80 1.04 2.73
N PHE A 285 -31.25 -0.20 2.53
CA PHE A 285 -32.57 -0.69 2.96
C PHE A 285 -32.42 -1.96 3.82
N PRO A 286 -31.94 -1.84 5.08
CA PRO A 286 -31.71 -3.00 5.95
C PRO A 286 -33.01 -3.71 6.38
N ASN A 287 -34.14 -3.01 6.39
CA ASN A 287 -35.43 -3.53 6.87
C ASN A 287 -36.55 -3.50 5.81
N ASP A 288 -36.25 -3.17 4.56
CA ASP A 288 -37.24 -3.08 3.46
C ASP A 288 -36.80 -3.99 2.29
N PRO A 289 -37.28 -5.25 2.24
CA PRO A 289 -36.85 -6.22 1.24
C PRO A 289 -37.29 -5.81 -0.18
N ASN A 290 -38.49 -5.23 -0.33
CA ASN A 290 -39.02 -4.85 -1.65
C ASN A 290 -38.16 -3.75 -2.29
N ARG A 291 -37.81 -2.71 -1.52
CA ARG A 291 -36.94 -1.63 -2.02
C ARG A 291 -35.50 -2.09 -2.22
N ARG A 292 -35.04 -3.05 -1.42
CA ARG A 292 -33.73 -3.69 -1.59
C ARG A 292 -33.65 -4.43 -2.93
N GLU A 293 -34.61 -5.29 -3.22
CA GLU A 293 -34.68 -6.08 -4.45
C GLU A 293 -34.78 -5.18 -5.70
N ASP A 294 -35.60 -4.12 -5.66
CA ASP A 294 -35.70 -3.15 -6.77
C ASP A 294 -34.36 -2.45 -7.04
N LEU A 295 -33.67 -2.00 -5.98
CA LEU A 295 -32.37 -1.34 -6.12
C LEU A 295 -31.29 -2.32 -6.58
N GLU A 296 -31.24 -3.53 -6.01
CA GLU A 296 -30.34 -4.61 -6.42
C GLU A 296 -30.51 -4.94 -7.91
N GLY A 297 -31.74 -5.11 -8.40
CA GLY A 297 -31.99 -5.41 -9.81
C GLY A 297 -31.46 -4.32 -10.76
N LYS A 298 -31.63 -3.05 -10.37
CA LYS A 298 -31.08 -1.90 -11.12
C LYS A 298 -29.54 -1.90 -11.10
N MET A 299 -28.95 -2.12 -9.93
CA MET A 299 -27.49 -2.18 -9.78
C MET A 299 -26.89 -3.35 -10.55
N LYS A 300 -27.49 -4.54 -10.46
CA LYS A 300 -27.06 -5.75 -11.17
C LYS A 300 -27.07 -5.55 -12.67
N THR A 301 -28.13 -4.94 -13.21
CA THR A 301 -28.21 -4.64 -14.65
C THR A 301 -27.08 -3.71 -15.11
N ALA A 302 -26.79 -2.65 -14.34
CA ALA A 302 -25.69 -1.74 -14.62
C ALA A 302 -24.32 -2.42 -14.51
N TYR A 303 -24.13 -3.23 -13.46
CA TYR A 303 -22.93 -4.03 -13.22
C TYR A 303 -22.66 -4.97 -14.39
N ASP A 304 -23.62 -5.82 -14.76
CA ASP A 304 -23.46 -6.84 -15.82
C ASP A 304 -23.19 -6.20 -17.18
N LYS A 305 -23.78 -5.03 -17.45
CA LYS A 305 -23.48 -4.25 -18.66
C LYS A 305 -22.03 -3.75 -18.64
N ALA A 306 -21.61 -3.04 -17.60
CA ALA A 306 -20.27 -2.47 -17.49
C ALA A 306 -19.18 -3.54 -17.47
N TYR A 307 -19.43 -4.67 -16.80
CA TYR A 307 -18.56 -5.83 -16.77
C TYR A 307 -18.35 -6.41 -18.17
N ARG A 308 -19.43 -6.68 -18.92
CA ARG A 308 -19.35 -7.23 -20.28
C ARG A 308 -18.66 -6.27 -21.24
N ASP A 309 -18.95 -4.98 -21.14
CA ASP A 309 -18.29 -3.95 -21.94
C ASP A 309 -16.78 -3.92 -21.65
N GLN A 310 -16.36 -4.06 -20.39
CA GLN A 310 -14.95 -4.14 -20.03
C GLN A 310 -14.27 -5.44 -20.48
N MET A 311 -14.96 -6.58 -20.39
CA MET A 311 -14.43 -7.85 -20.89
C MET A 311 -14.13 -7.79 -22.39
N ARG A 312 -14.97 -7.11 -23.18
CA ARG A 312 -14.69 -6.86 -24.61
C ARG A 312 -13.42 -6.05 -24.82
N ILE A 313 -13.19 -5.02 -23.99
CA ILE A 313 -11.96 -4.23 -24.02
C ILE A 313 -10.76 -5.11 -23.66
N ILE A 314 -10.82 -5.89 -22.57
CA ILE A 314 -9.75 -6.80 -22.15
C ILE A 314 -9.39 -7.79 -23.26
N VAL A 315 -10.38 -8.40 -23.91
CA VAL A 315 -10.16 -9.33 -25.03
C VAL A 315 -9.49 -8.62 -26.21
N ARG A 316 -9.90 -7.39 -26.53
CA ARG A 316 -9.31 -6.59 -27.61
C ARG A 316 -7.86 -6.21 -27.32
N GLU A 317 -7.57 -5.80 -26.08
CA GLU A 317 -6.24 -5.38 -25.64
C GLU A 317 -5.36 -6.55 -25.15
N TRP A 318 -5.80 -7.80 -25.30
CA TRP A 318 -5.09 -8.98 -24.77
C TRP A 318 -3.62 -9.04 -25.21
N GLY A 319 -3.31 -8.64 -26.44
CA GLY A 319 -1.93 -8.62 -26.93
C GLY A 319 -1.00 -7.71 -26.10
N GLU A 320 -1.49 -6.58 -25.59
CA GLU A 320 -0.70 -5.71 -24.70
C GLU A 320 -0.58 -6.30 -23.29
N ILE A 321 -1.67 -6.89 -22.78
CA ILE A 321 -1.68 -7.57 -21.48
C ILE A 321 -0.67 -8.72 -21.48
N GLU A 322 -0.68 -9.56 -22.52
CA GLU A 322 0.25 -10.69 -22.68
C GLU A 322 1.69 -10.21 -22.78
N ARG A 323 1.97 -9.16 -23.59
CA ARG A 323 3.31 -8.53 -23.64
C ARG A 323 3.77 -8.04 -22.28
N TYR A 324 2.91 -7.36 -21.53
CA TYR A 324 3.22 -6.88 -20.19
C TYR A 324 3.53 -8.03 -19.22
N LEU A 325 2.69 -9.08 -19.19
CA LEU A 325 2.91 -10.25 -18.34
C LEU A 325 4.22 -10.98 -18.69
N ILE A 326 4.56 -11.07 -19.98
CA ILE A 326 5.86 -11.64 -20.43
C ILE A 326 7.03 -10.81 -19.91
N GLN A 327 6.95 -9.48 -19.94
CA GLN A 327 7.98 -8.61 -19.34
C GLN A 327 8.10 -8.84 -17.83
N MET A 328 6.99 -9.15 -17.16
CA MET A 328 6.92 -9.46 -15.74
C MET A 328 7.23 -10.93 -15.40
N ARG A 329 7.62 -11.78 -16.37
CA ARG A 329 7.81 -13.23 -16.20
C ARG A 329 8.63 -13.61 -14.96
N ARG A 330 9.74 -12.90 -14.72
CA ARG A 330 10.60 -13.17 -13.55
C ARG A 330 9.88 -12.85 -12.23
N HIS A 331 9.22 -11.70 -12.16
CA HIS A 331 8.46 -11.27 -10.99
C HIS A 331 7.28 -12.21 -10.72
N ILE A 332 6.55 -12.63 -11.76
CA ILE A 332 5.44 -13.57 -11.62
C ILE A 332 5.94 -14.90 -11.08
N ARG A 333 7.05 -15.44 -11.61
CA ARG A 333 7.64 -16.69 -11.08
C ARG A 333 8.08 -16.55 -9.62
N THR A 334 8.71 -15.44 -9.25
CA THR A 334 9.10 -15.16 -7.86
C THR A 334 7.87 -15.06 -6.95
N TYR A 335 6.81 -14.43 -7.44
CA TYR A 335 5.58 -14.18 -6.69
C TYR A 335 4.74 -15.46 -6.49
N THR A 336 4.50 -16.24 -7.55
CA THR A 336 3.65 -17.44 -7.48
C THR A 336 4.39 -18.71 -7.10
N GLY A 337 5.71 -18.76 -7.33
CA GLY A 337 6.49 -20.02 -7.32
C GLY A 337 6.23 -20.94 -8.52
N ASP A 338 5.27 -20.59 -9.38
CA ASP A 338 4.80 -21.41 -10.49
C ASP A 338 5.52 -21.07 -11.81
N VAL A 339 5.43 -22.01 -12.76
CA VAL A 339 5.93 -21.81 -14.13
C VAL A 339 5.06 -20.77 -14.84
N PHE A 340 5.67 -19.71 -15.37
CA PHE A 340 4.96 -18.59 -16.00
C PHE A 340 3.99 -19.02 -17.10
N GLU A 341 4.39 -19.98 -17.94
CA GLU A 341 3.57 -20.49 -19.05
C GLU A 341 2.26 -21.11 -18.56
N LYS A 342 2.27 -21.78 -17.40
CA LYS A 342 1.07 -22.32 -16.75
C LYS A 342 0.16 -21.19 -16.26
N VAL A 343 0.72 -20.19 -15.58
CA VAL A 343 -0.03 -19.01 -15.11
C VAL A 343 -0.69 -18.29 -16.29
N LEU A 344 0.08 -18.00 -17.35
CA LEU A 344 -0.41 -17.31 -18.53
C LEU A 344 -1.50 -18.11 -19.25
N ALA A 345 -1.34 -19.43 -19.38
CA ALA A 345 -2.36 -20.30 -19.97
C ALA A 345 -3.67 -20.25 -19.19
N ASN A 346 -3.61 -20.26 -17.85
CA ASN A 346 -4.80 -20.18 -17.00
C ASN A 346 -5.52 -18.82 -17.13
N ILE A 347 -4.77 -17.71 -17.16
CA ILE A 347 -5.34 -16.37 -17.41
C ILE A 347 -6.03 -16.35 -18.77
N LYS A 348 -5.35 -16.85 -19.81
CA LYS A 348 -5.87 -16.90 -21.18
C LYS A 348 -7.15 -17.74 -21.26
N ALA A 349 -7.18 -18.90 -20.61
CA ALA A 349 -8.37 -19.74 -20.52
C ALA A 349 -9.56 -18.98 -19.91
N ARG A 350 -9.36 -18.15 -18.89
CA ARG A 350 -10.44 -17.31 -18.33
C ARG A 350 -10.88 -16.19 -19.25
N VAL A 351 -9.94 -15.50 -19.89
CA VAL A 351 -10.25 -14.38 -20.80
C VAL A 351 -11.08 -14.86 -21.98
N PHE A 352 -10.74 -16.01 -22.56
CA PHE A 352 -11.38 -16.52 -23.77
C PHE A 352 -12.46 -17.59 -23.51
N GLY A 353 -12.49 -18.19 -22.32
CA GLY A 353 -13.47 -19.21 -21.93
C GLY A 353 -14.81 -18.65 -21.45
N LYS A 354 -14.89 -17.36 -21.10
CA LYS A 354 -16.14 -16.66 -20.75
C LYS A 354 -16.96 -16.21 -21.97
N ARG A 355 -16.83 -16.91 -23.11
CA ARG A 355 -17.54 -16.59 -24.36
C ARG A 355 -18.94 -17.17 -24.42
#